data_AF-A0A7W4P5Z6-F1
#
_entry.id   AF-A0A7W4P5Z6-F1
#
_cell.length_a   1.000
_cell.length_b   1.000
_cell.length_c   1.000
_cell.angle_alpha   90.00
_cell.angle_beta   90.00
_cell.angle_gamma   90.00
#
_symmetry.space_group_name_H-M   'P 1'
#
loop_
_entity.id
_entity.type
_entity.pdbx_description
1 polymer ?
#
loop_
_entity_poly.entity_id
_entity_poly.type
_entity_poly.pdbx_seq_one_letter_code
_entity_poly.pdbx_strand_id
1 'polypeptide(L)'
;MVDYSHHRQREDMPAGSQMASYAEANAQAMADSLIVVYGIKARGMTLRHIARCLELKLIDDVEFWLRVRNRIDWLLRTVRRAGDIVQ
;
A
#
# COMPACT_ATOMS: atom_id res chain seq x y z
N MET A 1 47.60 -20.13 -8.94
CA MET A 1 47.18 -19.44 -7.71
C MET A 1 46.12 -18.44 -8.13
N VAL A 2 44.84 -18.83 -8.08
CA VAL A 2 43.73 -18.00 -8.57
C VAL A 2 43.15 -17.25 -7.38
N ASP A 3 43.21 -15.93 -7.46
CA ASP A 3 42.82 -14.99 -6.40
C ASP A 3 41.30 -14.98 -6.22
N TYR A 4 40.86 -15.42 -5.03
CA TYR A 4 39.48 -15.39 -4.56
C TYR A 4 39.22 -14.03 -3.88
N SER A 5 38.95 -12.99 -4.65
CA SER A 5 38.68 -11.66 -4.09
C SER A 5 37.56 -10.91 -4.82
N HIS A 6 36.37 -11.51 -4.82
CA HIS A 6 35.11 -10.77 -5.08
C HIS A 6 34.10 -10.97 -3.94
N HIS A 7 34.56 -10.79 -2.69
CA HIS A 7 33.68 -10.39 -1.59
C HIS A 7 33.62 -8.87 -1.52
N ARG A 8 32.81 -8.27 -2.40
CA ARG A 8 32.44 -6.85 -2.26
C ARG A 8 31.05 -6.76 -1.61
N GLN A 9 31.08 -6.79 -0.28
CA GLN A 9 30.24 -6.01 0.64
C GLN A 9 28.79 -5.76 0.19
N ARG A 10 27.89 -6.64 0.64
CA ARG A 10 26.45 -6.33 0.82
C ARG A 10 26.12 -6.40 2.31
N GLU A 11 26.83 -5.63 3.11
CA GLU A 11 26.50 -5.43 4.52
C GLU A 11 25.71 -4.11 4.66
N ASP A 12 24.64 -4.20 5.44
CA ASP A 12 23.92 -3.10 6.11
C ASP A 12 22.87 -2.28 5.34
N MET A 13 21.87 -2.95 4.75
CA MET A 13 20.53 -2.33 4.67
C MET A 13 19.74 -2.64 5.95
N PRO A 14 19.21 -1.65 6.68
CA PRO A 14 18.41 -1.90 7.87
C PRO A 14 17.14 -2.65 7.47
N ALA A 15 16.95 -3.86 8.03
CA ALA A 15 15.84 -4.77 7.73
C ALA A 15 14.45 -4.09 7.78
N GLY A 16 14.30 -3.02 8.57
CA GLY A 16 13.07 -2.22 8.64
C GLY A 16 12.69 -1.48 7.35
N SER A 17 13.67 -1.12 6.50
CA SER A 17 13.39 -0.39 5.24
C SER A 17 12.78 -1.28 4.16
N GLN A 18 13.17 -2.56 4.11
CA GLN A 18 12.59 -3.52 3.16
C GLN A 18 11.15 -3.86 3.55
N MET A 19 10.90 -4.15 4.83
CA MET A 19 9.55 -4.51 5.29
C MET A 19 8.53 -3.38 5.08
N ALA A 20 8.93 -2.12 5.32
CA ALA A 20 8.07 -0.97 5.06
C ALA A 20 7.73 -0.83 3.55
N SER A 21 8.71 -1.07 2.67
CA SER A 21 8.52 -1.03 1.21
C SER A 21 7.56 -2.12 0.72
N TYR A 22 7.67 -3.35 1.24
CA TYR A 22 6.76 -4.44 0.91
C TYR A 22 5.32 -4.16 1.37
N ALA A 23 5.16 -3.64 2.59
CA ALA A 23 3.83 -3.28 3.10
C ALA A 23 3.16 -2.20 2.25
N GLU A 24 3.94 -1.23 1.77
CA GLU A 24 3.45 -0.18 0.87
C GLU A 24 3.07 -0.72 -0.52
N ALA A 25 3.90 -1.59 -1.10
CA ALA A 25 3.59 -2.26 -2.37
C ALA A 25 2.33 -3.13 -2.28
N ASN A 26 2.12 -3.81 -1.15
CA ASN A 26 0.92 -4.59 -0.91
C ASN A 26 -0.32 -3.70 -0.75
N ALA A 27 -0.18 -2.56 -0.04
CA ALA A 27 -1.26 -1.60 0.09
C ALA A 27 -1.66 -0.99 -1.25
N GLN A 28 -0.68 -0.74 -2.13
CA GLN A 28 -0.89 -0.30 -3.51
C GLN A 28 -1.73 -1.30 -4.30
N ALA A 29 -1.26 -2.56 -4.38
CA ALA A 29 -1.93 -3.60 -5.15
C ALA A 29 -3.37 -3.84 -4.65
N MET A 30 -3.57 -3.79 -3.32
CA MET A 30 -4.89 -3.92 -2.71
C MET A 30 -5.79 -2.74 -3.04
N ALA A 31 -5.30 -1.50 -2.98
CA ALA A 31 -6.06 -0.31 -3.36
C ALA A 31 -6.52 -0.37 -4.82
N ASP A 32 -5.62 -0.75 -5.74
CA ASP A 32 -5.93 -0.89 -7.16
C ASP A 32 -7.01 -1.96 -7.37
N SER A 33 -6.86 -3.12 -6.73
CA SER A 33 -7.84 -4.22 -6.80
C SER A 33 -9.22 -3.80 -6.30
N LEU A 34 -9.28 -3.07 -5.18
CA LEU A 34 -10.54 -2.59 -4.62
C LEU A 34 -11.23 -1.56 -5.52
N ILE A 35 -10.47 -0.68 -6.17
CA ILE A 35 -11.02 0.27 -7.14
C ILE A 35 -11.54 -0.46 -8.37
N VAL A 36 -10.83 -1.46 -8.88
CA VAL A 36 -11.30 -2.28 -10.02
C VAL A 36 -12.61 -2.99 -9.67
N VAL A 37 -12.71 -3.59 -8.49
CA VAL A 37 -13.89 -4.38 -8.09
C VAL A 37 -15.07 -3.50 -7.67
N TYR A 38 -14.83 -2.44 -6.89
CA TYR A 38 -15.89 -1.66 -6.24
C TYR A 38 -16.04 -0.23 -6.78
N GLY A 39 -15.16 0.22 -7.66
CA GLY A 39 -15.15 1.58 -8.21
C GLY A 39 -15.16 2.64 -7.11
N ILE A 40 -16.07 3.61 -7.25
CA ILE A 40 -16.25 4.71 -6.27
C ILE A 40 -16.62 4.22 -4.87
N LYS A 41 -17.14 2.99 -4.73
CA LYS A 41 -17.53 2.42 -3.44
C LYS A 41 -16.35 1.83 -2.67
N ALA A 42 -15.19 1.65 -3.30
CA ALA A 42 -13.98 1.07 -2.69
C ALA A 42 -13.65 1.72 -1.34
N ARG A 43 -13.68 3.06 -1.28
CA ARG A 43 -13.44 3.82 -0.04
C ARG A 43 -14.38 3.42 1.10
N GLY A 44 -15.68 3.29 0.80
CA GLY A 44 -16.68 2.90 1.80
C GLY A 44 -16.50 1.46 2.28
N MET A 45 -16.11 0.54 1.37
CA MET A 45 -15.77 -0.85 1.73
C MET A 45 -14.56 -0.89 2.68
N THR A 46 -13.49 -0.16 2.35
CA THR A 46 -12.28 -0.09 3.17
C THR A 46 -12.55 0.46 4.56
N LEU A 47 -13.35 1.52 4.68
CA LEU A 47 -13.70 2.09 6.00
C LEU A 47 -14.48 1.10 6.88
N ARG A 48 -15.39 0.31 6.30
CA ARG A 48 -16.08 -0.76 7.05
C ARG A 48 -15.12 -1.84 7.52
N HIS A 49 -14.14 -2.19 6.69
CA HIS A 49 -13.14 -3.18 7.06
C HIS A 49 -12.24 -2.68 8.21
N ILE A 50 -11.81 -1.41 8.16
CA ILE A 50 -11.08 -0.76 9.27
C ILE A 50 -11.89 -0.82 10.56
N ALA A 51 -13.18 -0.45 10.52
CA ALA A 51 -14.05 -0.51 11.69
C ALA A 51 -14.12 -1.94 12.26
N ARG A 52 -14.23 -2.95 11.40
CA ARG A 52 -14.24 -4.36 11.81
C ARG A 52 -12.92 -4.80 12.44
N CYS A 53 -11.78 -4.38 11.90
CA CYS A 53 -10.47 -4.67 12.49
C CYS A 53 -10.31 -4.01 13.87
N LEU A 54 -10.83 -2.79 14.05
CA LEU A 54 -10.84 -2.10 15.35
C LEU A 54 -11.70 -2.83 16.39
N GLU A 55 -12.90 -3.29 16.01
CA GLU A 55 -13.76 -4.11 16.88
C GLU A 55 -13.06 -5.39 17.34
N LEU A 56 -12.26 -5.99 16.47
CA LEU A 56 -11.51 -7.22 16.72
C LEU A 56 -10.13 -6.98 17.35
N LYS A 57 -9.73 -5.73 17.58
CA LYS A 57 -8.41 -5.33 18.12
C LYS A 57 -7.22 -5.82 17.28
N LEU A 58 -7.40 -5.91 15.95
CA LEU A 58 -6.36 -6.31 15.00
C LEU A 58 -5.56 -5.07 14.55
N ILE A 59 -4.63 -4.61 15.39
CA ILE A 59 -3.97 -3.31 15.20
C ILE A 59 -3.08 -3.26 13.93
N ASP A 60 -2.33 -4.32 13.66
CA ASP A 60 -1.47 -4.40 12.47
C ASP A 60 -2.32 -4.33 11.18
N ASP A 61 -3.47 -5.01 11.18
CA ASP A 61 -4.41 -4.96 10.06
C ASP A 61 -5.01 -3.55 9.92
N VAL A 62 -5.37 -2.90 11.03
CA VAL A 62 -5.85 -1.50 10.99
C VAL A 62 -4.81 -0.60 10.32
N GLU A 63 -3.53 -0.73 10.69
CA GLU A 63 -2.46 0.06 10.08
C GLU A 63 -2.35 -0.19 8.58
N PHE A 64 -2.36 -1.46 8.16
CA PHE A 64 -2.35 -1.82 6.74
C PHE A 64 -3.54 -1.20 5.99
N TRP A 65 -4.75 -1.34 6.52
CA TRP A 65 -5.97 -0.84 5.88
C TRP A 65 -6.05 0.69 5.84
N LEU A 66 -5.41 1.39 6.79
CA LEU A 66 -5.25 2.84 6.74
C LEU A 66 -4.35 3.27 5.57
N ARG A 67 -3.27 2.53 5.27
CA ARG A 67 -2.44 2.77 4.08
C ARG A 67 -3.22 2.54 2.79
N VAL A 68 -3.97 1.44 2.71
CA VAL A 68 -4.87 1.16 1.57
C VAL A 68 -5.87 2.30 1.36
N ARG A 69 -6.52 2.78 2.44
CA ARG A 69 -7.45 3.92 2.37
C ARG A 69 -6.77 5.17 1.82
N ASN A 70 -5.59 5.51 2.33
CA ASN A 70 -4.84 6.69 1.86
C ASN A 70 -4.56 6.60 0.36
N ARG A 71 -4.23 5.40 -0.13
CA ARG A 71 -3.97 5.22 -1.55
C ARG A 71 -5.24 5.32 -2.40
N ILE A 72 -6.35 4.75 -1.94
CA ILE A 72 -7.66 4.93 -2.59
C ILE A 72 -8.04 6.41 -2.66
N ASP A 73 -7.88 7.16 -1.56
CA ASP A 73 -8.18 8.59 -1.52
C ASP A 73 -7.31 9.37 -2.52
N TRP A 74 -6.04 9.00 -2.69
CA TRP A 74 -5.17 9.60 -3.69
C TRP A 74 -5.63 9.30 -5.13
N LEU A 75 -5.91 8.03 -5.44
CA LEU A 75 -6.35 7.60 -6.78
C LEU A 75 -7.70 8.21 -7.17
N LEU A 76 -8.66 8.29 -6.26
CA LEU A 76 -9.96 8.90 -6.56
C LEU A 76 -9.85 10.42 -6.79
N ARG A 77 -8.88 11.10 -6.18
CA ARG A 77 -8.60 12.52 -6.45
C ARG A 77 -7.95 12.72 -7.82
N THR A 78 -7.05 11.83 -8.24
CA THR A 78 -6.40 11.93 -9.55
C THR A 78 -7.37 11.63 -10.69
N VAL A 79 -8.26 10.64 -10.53
CA VAL A 79 -9.31 10.35 -11.52
C VAL A 79 -10.27 11.53 -11.71
N ARG A 80 -10.67 12.21 -10.62
CA ARG A 80 -11.50 13.42 -10.73
C ARG A 80 -10.79 14.54 -11.50
N ARG A 81 -9.53 14.80 -11.19
CA ARG A 81 -8.74 15.83 -11.90
C ARG A 81 -8.52 15.51 -13.37
N ALA A 82 -8.36 14.24 -13.74
CA ALA A 82 -8.23 13.85 -15.15
C ALA A 82 -9.55 14.05 -15.93
N GLY A 83 -10.70 13.87 -15.27
CA GLY A 83 -12.01 14.18 -15.86
C GLY A 83 -12.24 15.68 -16.07
N ASP A 84 -11.68 16.53 -15.20
CA ASP A 84 -11.85 17.98 -15.26
C ASP A 84 -10.93 18.68 -16.30
N ILE A 85 -9.91 18.00 -16.82
CA ILE A 85 -8.97 18.55 -17.82
C ILE A 85 -9.49 18.35 -19.27
N VAL A 86 -10.52 17.54 -19.46
CA VAL A 86 -11.17 17.34 -20.76
C VAL A 86 -12.41 18.23 -20.86
N GLN A 87 -12.21 19.54 -20.97
CA GLN A 87 -13.21 20.50 -21.45
C GLN A 87 -12.57 21.55 -22.34
#